data_AF-A0A2S3ZF19-F1
#
_entry.id   AF-A0A2S3ZF19-F1
#
_cell.length_a   1.000
_cell.length_b   1.000
_cell.length_c   1.000
_cell.angle_alpha   90.00
_cell.angle_beta   90.00
_cell.angle_gamma   90.00
#
_symmetry.space_group_name_H-M   'P 1'
#
loop_
_entity.id
_entity.type
_entity.pdbx_description
1 polymer ?
#
loop_
_entity_poly.entity_id
_entity_poly.type
_entity_poly.pdbx_seq_one_letter_code
_entity_poly.pdbx_strand_id
1 'polypeptide(L)' 'MSTFGPQIEVAIARVRADIARLHGELTANGLVVWTGGNV' A
#
# COMPACT_ATOMS: atom_id res chain seq x y z
N MET A 1 -10.43 11.88 11.74
CA MET A 1 -9.20 11.50 11.01
C MET A 1 -8.10 12.38 11.55
N SER A 2 -7.06 11.83 12.17
CA SER A 2 -5.93 12.65 12.61
C SER A 2 -5.18 13.13 11.37
N THR A 3 -5.03 14.44 11.21
CA THR A 3 -4.26 15.03 10.12
C THR A 3 -2.81 15.14 10.58
N PHE A 4 -1.88 14.51 9.86
CA PHE A 4 -0.46 14.67 10.12
C PHE A 4 0.08 15.96 9.51
N GLY A 5 1.31 16.34 9.87
CA GLY A 5 2.00 17.43 9.18
C GLY A 5 2.17 17.13 7.68
N PRO A 6 2.26 18.15 6.80
CA PRO A 6 2.26 17.97 5.34
C PRO A 6 3.30 16.97 4.82
N GLN A 7 4.49 16.95 5.42
CA GLN A 7 5.57 16.05 5.03
C GLN A 7 5.20 14.58 5.28
N ILE A 8 4.52 14.31 6.40
CA ILE A 8 4.07 12.95 6.75
C ILE A 8 2.94 12.54 5.81
N GLU A 9 2.00 13.42 5.48
CA GLU A 9 0.94 13.11 4.53
C GLU A 9 1.49 12.76 3.14
N VAL A 10 2.50 13.50 2.66
CA VAL A 10 3.19 13.16 1.40
C VAL A 10 3.89 11.81 1.49
N ALA A 11 4.57 11.52 2.61
CA ALA A 11 5.21 10.22 2.82
C ALA A 11 4.20 9.07 2.83
N ILE A 12 3.07 9.24 3.53
CA ILE A 12 1.97 8.27 3.56
C ILE A 12 1.41 8.04 2.16
N ALA A 13 1.16 9.10 1.38
CA ALA A 13 0.62 8.99 0.04
C ALA A 13 1.56 8.20 -0.89
N ARG A 14 2.88 8.44 -0.81
CA ARG A 14 3.89 7.70 -1.58
C ARG A 14 3.91 6.22 -1.21
N VAL A 15 4.01 5.91 0.09
CA VAL A 15 4.04 4.52 0.56
C VAL A 15 2.76 3.77 0.18
N ARG A 16 1.58 4.42 0.25
CA ARG A 16 0.32 3.81 -0.20
C ARG A 16 0.31 3.48 -1.69
N ALA A 17 0.91 4.35 -2.52
CA ALA A 17 1.05 4.07 -3.95
C ALA A 17 1.98 2.86 -4.19
N ASP A 18 3.08 2.77 -3.45
CA ASP A 18 4.02 1.66 -3.55
C ASP A 18 3.38 0.32 -3.12
N ILE A 19 2.65 0.32 -1.99
CA ILE A 19 1.90 -0.85 -1.50
C ILE A 19 0.86 -1.29 -2.52
N ALA A 20 0.10 -0.36 -3.10
CA ALA A 20 -0.93 -0.68 -4.08
C ALA A 20 -0.33 -1.34 -5.34
N ARG A 21 0.81 -0.82 -5.83
CA ARG A 21 1.54 -1.41 -6.96
C ARG A 21 2.01 -2.83 -6.62
N LEU A 22 2.67 -3.01 -5.48
CA LEU A 22 3.16 -4.31 -5.04
C LEU A 22 2.03 -5.33 -4.87
N HIS A 23 0.92 -4.94 -4.24
CA HIS A 23 -0.22 -5.83 -4.04
C HIS A 23 -0.84 -6.28 -5.38
N GLY A 24 -0.85 -5.41 -6.40
CA GLY A 24 -1.24 -5.78 -7.76
C GLY A 24 -0.31 -6.84 -8.37
N GLU A 25 1.01 -6.67 -8.21
CA GLU A 25 2.01 -7.65 -8.66
C GLU A 25 1.87 -8.98 -7.94
N LEU A 26 1.73 -8.98 -6.61
CA LEU A 26 1.59 -10.19 -5.82
C LEU A 26 0.30 -10.96 -6.16
N THR A 27 -0.81 -10.25 -6.34
CA THR A 27 -2.09 -10.86 -6.74
C THR A 27 -2.00 -11.46 -8.14
N ALA A 28 -1.40 -10.73 -9.10
CA ALA A 28 -1.23 -11.20 -10.48
C ALA A 28 -0.35 -12.46 -10.58
N ASN A 29 0.63 -12.60 -9.69
CA ASN A 29 1.52 -13.76 -9.63
C ASN A 29 1.01 -14.87 -8.70
N GLY A 30 -0.20 -14.75 -8.14
CA GLY A 30 -0.78 -15.74 -7.22
C GLY A 30 -0.04 -15.90 -5.90
N LEU A 31 0.75 -14.89 -5.51
CA LEU A 31 1.58 -14.89 -4.29
C LEU A 31 0.80 -14.46 -3.05
N VAL A 32 -0.30 -13.71 -3.22
CA VAL A 32 -1.26 -13.35 -2.18
C VAL A 32 -2.68 -13.47 -2.72
N VAL A 33 -3.66 -13.68 -1.83
CA VAL A 33 -5.09 -13.66 -2.15
C VAL A 33 -5.75 -12.42 -1.55
N TRP A 34 -6.88 -12.00 -2.11
CA TRP A 34 -7.60 -10.74 -1.81
C TRP A 34 -7.90 -10.45 -0.32
N THR A 35 -7.80 -11.46 0.56
CA THR A 35 -7.89 -11.31 2.02
C THR A 35 -6.82 -12.09 2.80
N GLY A 36 -5.90 -12.74 2.10
CA GLY A 36 -4.92 -13.67 2.68
C GLY A 36 -3.53 -13.33 2.17
N GLY A 37 -2.70 -12.83 3.07
CA GLY A 37 -1.38 -12.28 2.75
C GLY A 37 -1.28 -10.87 3.32
N ASN A 38 -0.14 -10.56 3.94
CA ASN A 38 0.14 -9.24 4.49
C ASN A 38 1.18 -8.56 3.60
N VAL A 39 0.95 -7.28 3.32
CA VAL A 39 1.88 -6.36 2.63
C VAL A 39 2.12 -5.16 3.53
#